data_AF-A0A9D7H3A4-F1
#
_entry.id   AF-A0A9D7H3A4-F1
#
_cell.length_a   1.000
_cell.length_b   1.000
_cell.length_c   1.000
_cell.angle_alpha   90.00
_cell.angle_beta   90.00
_cell.angle_gamma   90.00
#
_symmetry.space_group_name_H-M   'P 1'
#
loop_
_entity.id
_entity.type
_entity.pdbx_description
1 polymer ?
#
loop_
_entity_poly.entity_id
_entity_poly.type
_entity_poly.pdbx_seq_one_letter_code
_entity_poly.pdbx_strand_id
1 'polypeptide(L)'
;MAARLRVYDKLKWHEDGDTSAGFFLGWAAKRDLLSDDIAPKDARGAKAGKMSGLSLLEVYGGSLASDLLSDEGNAFAAVLYASKAGPLPKTVRALDAAFAAWRARKAPPKKGKAMAKLSSEVEGRLVRLRAKAKKKHAVEVEHLLPFAQLGDKSAAAALRALADEHHWPRGGRGLVRLGTWVDVIALYLESGLASLVRHAKARKVDADFVVSLFEELEPSPEVARAGVELAEWARKGKNASLVGSALDVVGTHLDDGDFAPDAKLAKAARSLAHRQLEGKLQPIDVFRCYKVLGAVGDAASLELMLSRPPLTNEWKGSEKEPLAALRKRLGAKR
;
A
#
# COMPACT_ATOMS: atom_id res chain seq x y z
N MET A 1 -4.36 -23.51 2.51
CA MET A 1 -3.22 -23.09 1.67
C MET A 1 -2.04 -22.89 2.60
N ALA A 2 -0.93 -23.63 2.42
CA ALA A 2 0.27 -23.44 3.23
C ALA A 2 0.89 -22.06 2.92
N ALA A 3 1.18 -21.26 3.95
CA ALA A 3 1.91 -20.02 3.79
C ALA A 3 3.28 -20.31 3.17
N ARG A 4 3.71 -19.53 2.17
CA ARG A 4 5.05 -19.68 1.57
C ARG A 4 6.10 -19.39 2.64
N LEU A 5 6.90 -20.40 2.99
CA LEU A 5 8.03 -20.29 3.91
C LEU A 5 9.02 -19.25 3.38
N ARG A 6 9.31 -18.21 4.18
CA ARG A 6 10.32 -17.19 3.84
C ARG A 6 11.63 -17.57 4.50
N VAL A 7 12.71 -17.61 3.71
CA VAL A 7 14.06 -17.83 4.22
C VAL A 7 14.80 -16.51 4.27
N TYR A 8 15.23 -16.09 5.46
CA TYR A 8 15.99 -14.87 5.67
C TYR A 8 17.48 -15.09 5.45
N ASP A 9 18.01 -16.24 5.88
CA ASP A 9 19.44 -16.56 5.79
C ASP A 9 19.71 -18.09 5.77
N LYS A 10 20.85 -18.51 5.22
CA LYS A 10 21.30 -19.91 5.13
C LYS A 10 22.78 -20.02 5.51
N LEU A 11 23.08 -20.80 6.54
CA LEU A 11 24.43 -21.02 7.07
C LEU A 11 25.43 -21.50 6.00
N LYS A 12 24.97 -22.38 5.09
CA LYS A 12 25.82 -22.99 4.03
C LYS A 12 26.28 -22.05 2.92
N TRP A 13 25.87 -20.77 2.93
CA TRP A 13 26.19 -19.79 1.88
C TRP A 13 27.23 -18.76 2.33
N HIS A 14 27.77 -18.92 3.55
CA HIS A 14 28.79 -18.06 4.12
C HIS A 14 30.09 -18.84 4.29
N GLU A 15 31.16 -18.39 3.63
CA GLU A 15 32.47 -19.07 3.62
C GLU A 15 33.15 -19.10 5.00
N ASP A 16 32.77 -18.16 5.89
CA ASP A 16 33.33 -18.03 7.25
C ASP A 16 32.34 -18.36 8.38
N GLY A 17 31.24 -19.07 8.07
CA GLY A 17 30.24 -19.44 9.07
C GLY A 17 29.61 -18.22 9.75
N ASP A 18 29.12 -17.27 8.95
CA ASP A 18 28.65 -15.97 9.45
C ASP A 18 27.65 -16.15 10.61
N THR A 19 28.10 -15.72 11.77
CA THR A 19 27.42 -15.85 13.06
C THR A 19 26.14 -15.02 13.13
N SER A 20 25.85 -14.17 12.14
CA SER A 20 24.75 -13.20 12.16
C SER A 20 23.35 -13.83 12.34
N ALA A 21 23.02 -14.92 11.63
CA ALA A 21 21.75 -15.63 11.79
C ALA A 21 21.62 -16.37 13.12
N GLY A 22 22.68 -17.09 13.53
CA GLY A 22 22.71 -17.78 14.83
C GLY A 22 22.68 -16.79 16.00
N PHE A 23 23.38 -15.66 15.84
CA PHE A 23 23.37 -14.54 16.78
C PHE A 23 21.97 -13.93 16.92
N PHE A 24 21.30 -13.67 15.79
CA PHE A 24 19.92 -13.18 15.79
C PHE A 24 18.95 -14.16 16.44
N LEU A 25 19.04 -15.46 16.12
CA LEU A 25 18.16 -16.47 16.69
C LEU A 25 18.35 -16.63 18.20
N GLY A 26 19.59 -16.58 18.68
CA GLY A 26 19.90 -16.56 20.11
C GLY A 26 19.38 -15.30 20.82
N TRP A 27 19.41 -14.16 20.14
CA TRP A 27 18.81 -12.92 20.64
C TRP A 27 17.26 -12.99 20.66
N ALA A 28 16.65 -13.59 19.64
CA ALA A 28 15.21 -13.76 19.51
C ALA A 28 14.65 -14.70 20.59
N ALA A 29 15.36 -15.80 20.89
CA ALA A 29 15.02 -16.73 21.98
C ALA A 29 14.89 -16.04 23.34
N LYS A 30 15.76 -15.07 23.62
CA LYS A 30 15.75 -14.31 24.89
C LYS A 30 14.60 -13.29 24.98
N ARG A 31 13.90 -13.02 23.88
CA ARG A 31 12.81 -12.02 23.78
C ARG A 31 11.45 -12.64 23.45
N ASP A 32 11.36 -13.96 23.54
CA ASP A 32 10.13 -14.71 23.23
C ASP A 32 9.64 -14.45 21.80
N LEU A 33 10.58 -14.34 20.85
CA LEU A 33 10.30 -14.08 19.43
C LEU A 33 10.38 -15.34 18.55
N LEU A 34 10.60 -16.51 19.16
CA LEU A 34 10.60 -17.80 18.47
C LEU A 34 9.16 -18.26 18.16
N SER A 35 9.02 -19.11 17.16
CA SER A 35 7.74 -19.77 16.87
C SER A 35 7.40 -20.78 17.97
N ASP A 36 6.10 -20.97 18.22
CA ASP A 36 5.57 -22.02 19.10
C ASP A 36 5.83 -23.43 18.55
N ASP A 37 6.15 -23.54 17.26
CA ASP A 37 6.50 -24.80 16.58
C ASP A 37 7.92 -25.29 16.93
N ILE A 38 8.75 -24.45 17.56
CA ILE A 38 10.05 -24.87 18.08
C ILE A 38 9.84 -25.76 19.30
N ALA A 39 10.52 -26.91 19.34
CA ALA A 39 10.38 -27.85 20.43
C ALA A 39 10.64 -27.15 21.79
N PRO A 40 9.72 -27.26 22.78
CA PRO A 40 9.80 -26.49 24.02
C PRO A 40 11.09 -26.68 24.82
N LYS A 41 11.79 -27.81 24.64
CA LYS A 41 13.10 -28.06 25.26
C LYS A 41 14.22 -27.21 24.64
N ASP A 42 14.17 -26.98 23.32
CA ASP A 42 15.19 -26.26 22.57
C ASP A 42 15.00 -24.75 22.77
N ALA A 43 13.75 -24.26 22.71
CA ALA A 43 13.41 -22.88 23.02
C ALA A 43 13.81 -22.49 24.46
N ARG A 44 13.51 -23.36 25.45
CA ARG A 44 13.95 -23.15 26.85
C ARG A 44 15.46 -23.23 27.01
N GLY A 45 16.12 -24.16 26.31
CA GLY A 45 17.58 -24.28 26.30
C GLY A 45 18.26 -23.03 25.76
N ALA A 46 17.76 -22.48 24.65
CA ALA A 46 18.28 -21.27 24.03
C ALA A 46 18.03 -20.02 24.90
N LYS A 47 16.82 -19.88 25.47
CA LYS A 47 16.49 -18.79 26.39
C LYS A 47 17.38 -18.80 27.64
N ALA A 48 17.67 -19.98 28.19
CA ALA A 48 18.54 -20.16 29.35
C ALA A 48 20.04 -20.06 29.02
N GLY A 49 20.42 -19.86 27.75
CA GLY A 49 21.82 -19.83 27.31
C GLY A 49 22.54 -21.19 27.36
N LYS A 50 21.80 -22.29 27.55
CA LYS A 50 22.31 -23.67 27.53
C LYS A 50 22.48 -24.21 26.11
N MET A 51 21.83 -23.57 25.14
CA MET A 51 21.98 -23.82 23.71
C MET A 51 22.33 -22.50 23.03
N SER A 52 23.40 -22.48 22.24
CA SER A 52 23.74 -21.29 21.46
C SER A 52 22.73 -21.11 20.33
N GLY A 53 22.53 -19.87 19.86
CA GLY A 53 21.63 -19.63 18.73
C GLY A 53 22.13 -20.28 17.42
N LEU A 54 23.44 -20.51 17.27
CA LEU A 54 24.00 -21.29 16.16
C LEU A 54 23.63 -22.77 16.28
N SER A 55 23.77 -23.37 17.46
CA SER A 55 23.37 -24.76 17.71
C SER A 55 21.86 -24.93 17.50
N LEU A 56 21.06 -23.95 17.91
CA LEU A 56 19.63 -23.94 17.63
C LEU A 56 19.37 -23.87 16.11
N LEU A 57 20.09 -23.02 15.38
CA LEU A 57 19.94 -22.92 13.92
C LEU A 57 20.29 -24.24 13.22
N GLU A 58 21.32 -24.95 13.67
CA GLU A 58 21.74 -26.25 13.13
C GLU A 58 20.68 -27.34 13.33
N VAL A 59 20.09 -27.43 14.52
CA VAL A 59 19.00 -28.38 14.83
C VAL A 59 17.84 -28.23 13.85
N TYR A 60 17.56 -27.01 13.41
CA TYR A 60 16.46 -26.69 12.51
C TYR A 60 16.92 -26.47 11.05
N GLY A 61 17.97 -27.17 10.63
CA GLY A 61 18.35 -27.28 9.22
C GLY A 61 19.26 -26.17 8.69
N GLY A 62 19.89 -25.38 9.58
CA GLY A 62 20.92 -24.41 9.23
C GLY A 62 20.40 -23.20 8.45
N SER A 63 19.11 -22.87 8.59
CA SER A 63 18.49 -21.74 7.89
C SER A 63 17.58 -20.96 8.82
N LEU A 64 17.70 -19.64 8.79
CA LEU A 64 16.77 -18.75 9.49
C LEU A 64 15.53 -18.61 8.60
N ALA A 65 14.53 -19.44 8.85
CA ALA A 65 13.26 -19.42 8.12
C ALA A 65 12.13 -18.88 8.99
N SER A 66 11.06 -18.45 8.35
CA SER A 66 9.95 -17.76 9.02
C SER A 66 9.15 -18.63 9.98
N ASP A 67 9.23 -19.95 9.84
CA ASP A 67 8.65 -20.92 10.76
C ASP A 67 9.41 -21.04 12.10
N LEU A 68 10.63 -20.49 12.20
CA LEU A 68 11.40 -20.45 13.45
C LEU A 68 11.06 -19.25 14.33
N LEU A 69 10.29 -18.30 13.80
CA LEU A 69 9.99 -17.04 14.46
C LEU A 69 8.48 -16.88 14.65
N SER A 70 8.10 -16.23 15.75
CA SER A 70 6.76 -15.69 15.94
C SER A 70 6.41 -14.68 14.84
N ASP A 71 5.14 -14.32 14.70
CA ASP A 71 4.70 -13.25 13.77
C ASP A 71 5.47 -11.94 13.98
N GLU A 72 5.72 -11.59 15.24
CA GLU A 72 6.47 -10.39 15.60
C GLU A 72 7.95 -10.52 15.22
N GLY A 73 8.56 -11.68 15.51
CA GLY A 73 9.92 -12.00 15.11
C GLY A 73 10.10 -11.95 13.58
N ASN A 74 9.13 -12.49 12.84
CA ASN A 74 9.09 -12.47 11.37
C ASN A 74 9.01 -11.06 10.80
N ALA A 75 8.14 -10.23 11.38
CA ALA A 75 7.97 -8.85 10.95
C ALA A 75 9.22 -8.00 11.23
N PHE A 76 9.95 -8.26 12.32
CA PHE A 76 11.23 -7.61 12.59
C PHE A 76 12.35 -8.15 11.68
N ALA A 77 12.50 -9.47 11.57
CA ALA A 77 13.50 -10.12 10.72
C ALA A 77 13.38 -9.69 9.25
N ALA A 78 12.16 -9.53 8.74
CA ALA A 78 11.92 -9.04 7.38
C ALA A 78 12.47 -7.64 7.13
N VAL A 79 12.40 -6.74 8.12
CA VAL A 79 12.97 -5.39 8.02
C VAL A 79 14.48 -5.44 8.18
N LEU A 80 14.97 -6.25 9.13
CA LEU A 80 16.38 -6.34 9.47
C LEU A 80 17.22 -6.92 8.33
N TYR A 81 16.72 -7.97 7.66
CA TYR A 81 17.42 -8.69 6.59
C TYR A 81 17.02 -8.20 5.18
N ALA A 82 16.21 -7.14 5.05
CA ALA A 82 15.96 -6.53 3.76
C ALA A 82 17.24 -5.88 3.21
N SER A 83 17.55 -6.10 1.92
CA SER A 83 18.80 -5.69 1.25
C SER A 83 19.13 -4.18 1.26
N LYS A 84 18.25 -3.34 1.82
CA LYS A 84 18.40 -1.87 1.93
C LYS A 84 18.66 -1.39 3.36
N ALA A 85 18.70 -2.26 4.37
CA ALA A 85 18.75 -1.86 5.79
C ALA A 85 20.15 -1.47 6.33
N GLY A 86 21.18 -1.49 5.49
CA GLY A 86 22.57 -1.29 5.92
C GLY A 86 23.18 -2.56 6.53
N PRO A 87 24.39 -2.48 7.13
CA PRO A 87 25.03 -3.65 7.73
C PRO A 87 24.22 -4.19 8.91
N LEU A 88 24.13 -5.51 9.01
CA LEU A 88 23.42 -6.18 10.12
C LEU A 88 24.04 -5.81 11.48
N PRO A 89 23.23 -5.61 12.53
CA PRO A 89 23.74 -5.38 13.88
C PRO A 89 24.62 -6.53 14.36
N LYS A 90 25.86 -6.23 14.72
CA LYS A 90 26.85 -7.21 15.21
C LYS A 90 26.89 -7.36 16.73
N THR A 91 26.06 -6.62 17.47
CA THR A 91 26.07 -6.64 18.95
C THR A 91 24.64 -6.69 19.50
N VAL A 92 24.49 -7.24 20.71
CA VAL A 92 23.17 -7.39 21.36
C VAL A 92 22.55 -6.02 21.59
N ARG A 93 23.35 -5.05 22.01
CA ARG A 93 22.94 -3.67 22.23
C ARG A 93 22.44 -3.00 20.94
N ALA A 94 23.12 -3.21 19.81
CA ALA A 94 22.68 -2.66 18.53
C ALA A 94 21.38 -3.32 18.04
N LEU A 95 21.25 -4.64 18.23
CA LEU A 95 20.04 -5.38 17.87
C LEU A 95 18.84 -4.98 18.76
N ASP A 96 19.07 -4.71 20.05
CA ASP A 96 18.08 -4.16 20.97
C ASP A 96 17.64 -2.76 20.59
N ALA A 97 18.58 -1.88 20.23
CA ALA A 97 18.25 -0.54 19.77
C ALA A 97 17.42 -0.59 18.48
N ALA A 98 17.80 -1.46 17.53
CA ALA A 98 17.06 -1.67 16.28
C ALA A 98 15.65 -2.20 16.54
N PHE A 99 15.50 -3.18 17.44
CA PHE A 99 14.21 -3.76 17.79
C PHE A 99 13.31 -2.79 18.54
N ALA A 100 13.86 -2.03 19.50
CA ALA A 100 13.12 -1.00 20.22
C ALA A 100 12.64 0.11 19.27
N ALA A 101 13.50 0.57 18.35
CA ALA A 101 13.12 1.55 17.33
C ALA A 101 12.04 1.02 16.39
N TRP A 102 12.15 -0.25 15.97
CA TRP A 102 11.14 -0.92 15.16
C TRP A 102 9.80 -1.06 15.89
N ARG A 103 9.79 -1.52 17.15
CA ARG A 103 8.59 -1.58 17.99
C ARG A 103 7.99 -0.19 18.22
N ALA A 104 8.80 0.85 18.43
CA ALA A 104 8.31 2.21 18.59
C ALA A 104 7.65 2.77 17.33
N ARG A 105 8.09 2.35 16.13
CA ARG A 105 7.43 2.68 14.85
C ARG A 105 6.11 1.91 14.66
N LYS A 106 6.01 0.69 15.21
CA LYS A 106 4.81 -0.18 15.14
C LYS A 106 3.79 0.11 16.23
N ALA A 107 4.21 0.66 17.37
CA ALA A 107 3.33 0.97 18.48
C ALA A 107 2.35 2.08 18.07
N PRO A 108 1.03 1.87 18.23
CA PRO A 108 0.07 2.93 17.98
C PRO A 108 0.41 4.11 18.90
N PRO A 109 0.48 5.33 18.38
CA PRO A 109 0.79 6.48 19.23
C PRO A 109 -0.28 6.59 20.33
N LYS A 110 0.13 6.97 21.55
CA LYS A 110 -0.82 7.26 22.65
C LYS A 110 -1.85 8.26 22.10
N LYS A 111 -3.12 7.84 21.97
CA LYS A 111 -4.19 8.54 21.20
C LYS A 111 -4.22 10.07 21.41
N GLY A 112 -3.97 10.54 22.63
CA GLY A 112 -3.93 11.98 22.95
C GLY A 112 -2.75 12.75 22.33
N LYS A 113 -1.54 12.18 22.27
CA LYS A 113 -0.37 12.84 21.67
C LYS A 113 -0.43 12.85 20.14
N ALA A 114 -0.97 11.79 19.54
CA ALA A 114 -1.18 11.75 18.09
C ALA A 114 -2.25 12.74 17.63
N MET A 115 -3.39 12.81 18.32
CA MET A 115 -4.44 13.78 17.96
C MET A 115 -3.96 15.23 18.16
N ALA A 116 -3.20 15.53 19.22
CA ALA A 116 -2.63 16.87 19.41
C ALA A 116 -1.63 17.23 18.30
N LYS A 117 -0.78 16.29 17.87
CA LYS A 117 0.16 16.49 16.77
C LYS A 117 -0.56 16.67 15.42
N LEU A 118 -1.56 15.84 15.14
CA LEU A 118 -2.36 15.92 13.91
C LEU A 118 -3.11 17.25 13.82
N SER A 119 -3.78 17.65 14.90
CA SER A 119 -4.50 18.93 14.99
C SER A 119 -3.56 20.13 14.83
N SER A 120 -2.36 20.07 15.44
CA SER A 120 -1.31 21.07 15.24
C SER A 120 -0.86 21.18 13.78
N GLU A 121 -0.73 20.05 13.08
CA GLU A 121 -0.31 20.01 11.69
C GLU A 121 -1.39 20.56 10.74
N VAL A 122 -2.65 20.21 10.99
CA VAL A 122 -3.81 20.74 10.26
C VAL A 122 -3.88 22.26 10.40
N GLU A 123 -3.76 22.79 11.62
CA GLU A 123 -3.81 24.24 11.84
C GLU A 123 -2.64 24.94 11.12
N GLY A 124 -1.42 24.38 11.22
CA GLY A 124 -0.27 24.92 10.50
C GLY A 124 -0.46 24.95 8.97
N ARG A 125 -1.13 23.95 8.40
CA ARG A 125 -1.49 23.92 6.97
C ARG A 125 -2.59 24.94 6.64
N LEU A 126 -3.61 25.07 7.48
CA LEU A 126 -4.68 26.07 7.30
C LEU A 126 -4.13 27.50 7.34
N VAL A 127 -3.21 27.81 8.25
CA VAL A 127 -2.54 29.12 8.31
C VAL A 127 -1.81 29.43 7.00
N ARG A 128 -1.05 28.47 6.46
CA ARG A 128 -0.36 28.64 5.16
C ARG A 128 -1.33 28.79 3.99
N LEU A 129 -2.41 28.00 3.98
CA LEU A 129 -3.44 28.09 2.95
C LEU A 129 -4.15 29.46 2.97
N ARG A 130 -4.53 29.95 4.16
CA ARG A 130 -5.10 31.31 4.35
C ARG A 130 -4.15 32.39 3.80
N ALA A 131 -2.86 32.29 4.12
CA ALA A 131 -1.87 33.24 3.62
C ALA A 131 -1.74 33.22 2.08
N LYS A 132 -1.83 32.04 1.46
CA LYS A 132 -1.86 31.89 -0.01
C LYS A 132 -3.15 32.42 -0.62
N ALA A 133 -4.30 32.16 -0.01
CA ALA A 133 -5.61 32.55 -0.53
C ALA A 133 -5.79 34.08 -0.63
N LYS A 134 -5.09 34.85 0.22
CA LYS A 134 -5.01 36.32 0.12
C LYS A 134 -4.25 36.81 -1.11
N LYS A 135 -3.40 35.98 -1.73
CA LYS A 135 -2.64 36.32 -2.93
C LYS A 135 -3.41 35.85 -4.16
N LYS A 136 -3.58 36.75 -5.13
CA LYS A 136 -4.29 36.45 -6.38
C LYS A 136 -3.64 35.25 -7.09
N HIS A 137 -4.43 34.24 -7.42
CA HIS A 137 -4.03 33.02 -8.15
C HIS A 137 -2.88 32.19 -7.53
N ALA A 138 -2.64 32.29 -6.22
CA ALA A 138 -1.55 31.54 -5.57
C ALA A 138 -1.97 30.19 -4.98
N VAL A 139 -3.27 29.87 -5.00
CA VAL A 139 -3.82 28.60 -4.53
C VAL A 139 -3.98 27.65 -5.70
N GLU A 140 -3.62 26.40 -5.46
CA GLU A 140 -3.54 25.32 -6.42
C GLU A 140 -4.04 24.05 -5.73
N VAL A 141 -4.37 23.03 -6.50
CA VAL A 141 -4.92 21.76 -5.99
C VAL A 141 -3.94 21.09 -5.02
N GLU A 142 -2.64 21.15 -5.31
CA GLU A 142 -1.56 20.61 -4.47
C GLU A 142 -1.52 21.23 -3.06
N HIS A 143 -2.11 22.41 -2.87
CA HIS A 143 -2.24 23.01 -1.55
C HIS A 143 -3.41 22.44 -0.74
N LEU A 144 -4.35 21.74 -1.38
CA LEU A 144 -5.56 21.17 -0.78
C LEU A 144 -5.42 19.66 -0.52
N LEU A 145 -4.82 18.91 -1.44
CA LEU A 145 -4.61 17.45 -1.32
C LEU A 145 -3.96 17.00 0.00
N PRO A 146 -2.99 17.76 0.57
CA PRO A 146 -2.35 17.34 1.81
C PRO A 146 -3.33 17.25 2.99
N PHE A 147 -4.50 17.91 2.95
CA PHE A 147 -5.53 17.74 3.98
C PHE A 147 -6.19 16.36 3.91
N ALA A 148 -6.46 15.86 2.70
CA ALA A 148 -7.01 14.52 2.51
C ALA A 148 -6.02 13.43 2.96
N GLN A 149 -4.73 13.61 2.65
CA GLN A 149 -3.67 12.69 3.09
C GLN A 149 -3.55 12.61 4.62
N LEU A 150 -3.76 13.72 5.34
CA LEU A 150 -3.78 13.71 6.81
C LEU A 150 -5.02 13.03 7.39
N GLY A 151 -6.15 13.08 6.68
CA GLY A 151 -7.40 12.43 7.10
C GLY A 151 -8.10 13.06 8.32
N ASP A 152 -7.71 14.26 8.75
CA ASP A 152 -8.32 14.93 9.90
C ASP A 152 -9.60 15.69 9.51
N LYS A 153 -10.74 15.19 9.99
CA LYS A 153 -12.07 15.77 9.74
C LYS A 153 -12.22 17.22 10.19
N SER A 154 -11.42 17.70 11.14
CA SER A 154 -11.51 19.08 11.63
C SER A 154 -11.18 20.13 10.56
N ALA A 155 -10.45 19.75 9.51
CA ALA A 155 -10.12 20.66 8.41
C ALA A 155 -11.33 21.01 7.52
N ALA A 156 -12.35 20.14 7.44
CA ALA A 156 -13.41 20.22 6.44
C ALA A 156 -14.19 21.55 6.48
N ALA A 157 -14.62 21.99 7.67
CA ALA A 157 -15.36 23.23 7.83
C ALA A 157 -14.51 24.46 7.46
N ALA A 158 -13.24 24.48 7.86
CA ALA A 158 -12.33 25.58 7.56
C ALA A 158 -12.02 25.67 6.06
N LEU A 159 -11.85 24.54 5.36
CA LEU A 159 -11.66 24.51 3.92
C LEU A 159 -12.86 25.09 3.16
N ARG A 160 -14.08 24.72 3.55
CA ARG A 160 -15.30 25.27 2.94
C ARG A 160 -15.43 26.77 3.17
N ALA A 161 -15.18 27.22 4.39
CA ALA A 161 -15.20 28.64 4.71
C ALA A 161 -14.21 29.44 3.83
N LEU A 162 -13.00 28.91 3.60
CA LEU A 162 -12.03 29.55 2.71
C LEU A 162 -12.47 29.54 1.24
N ALA A 163 -13.04 28.44 0.77
CA ALA A 163 -13.56 28.37 -0.59
C ALA A 163 -14.69 29.39 -0.82
N ASP A 164 -15.54 29.59 0.18
CA ASP A 164 -16.65 30.54 0.11
C ASP A 164 -16.17 32.00 0.24
N GLU A 165 -15.28 32.28 1.19
CA GLU A 165 -14.66 33.61 1.41
C GLU A 165 -13.94 34.10 0.16
N HIS A 166 -13.21 33.21 -0.54
CA HIS A 166 -12.43 33.54 -1.73
C HIS A 166 -13.15 33.21 -3.05
N HIS A 167 -14.43 32.86 -3.00
CA HIS A 167 -15.28 32.53 -4.16
C HIS A 167 -14.63 31.54 -5.15
N TRP A 168 -14.02 30.48 -4.62
CA TRP A 168 -13.36 29.49 -5.46
C TRP A 168 -14.36 28.78 -6.39
N PRO A 169 -14.00 28.60 -7.67
CA PRO A 169 -14.93 28.09 -8.67
C PRO A 169 -15.27 26.62 -8.40
N ARG A 170 -16.56 26.30 -8.48
CA ARG A 170 -17.11 24.92 -8.40
C ARG A 170 -17.50 24.35 -9.78
N GLY A 171 -17.38 25.15 -10.82
CA GLY A 171 -17.76 24.81 -12.19
C GLY A 171 -17.13 25.77 -13.19
N GLY A 172 -17.39 25.52 -14.48
CA GLY A 172 -16.83 26.29 -15.59
C GLY A 172 -15.70 25.55 -16.31
N ARG A 173 -15.68 25.69 -17.65
CA ARG A 173 -14.63 25.12 -18.50
C ARG A 173 -13.37 25.99 -18.45
N GLY A 174 -12.20 25.37 -18.43
CA GLY A 174 -10.90 26.08 -18.51
C GLY A 174 -10.41 26.72 -17.21
N LEU A 175 -11.09 26.50 -16.08
CA LEU A 175 -10.66 26.97 -14.76
C LEU A 175 -10.34 25.78 -13.85
N VAL A 176 -9.32 25.92 -13.01
CA VAL A 176 -9.06 24.99 -11.91
C VAL A 176 -10.20 25.12 -10.91
N ARG A 177 -11.05 24.08 -10.81
CA ARG A 177 -12.26 24.08 -9.97
C ARG A 177 -11.92 23.84 -8.49
N LEU A 178 -11.21 24.80 -7.88
CA LEU A 178 -10.74 24.70 -6.49
C LEU A 178 -11.89 24.49 -5.49
N GLY A 179 -13.06 25.09 -5.72
CA GLY A 179 -14.24 24.88 -4.88
C GLY A 179 -14.74 23.43 -4.95
N THR A 180 -14.73 22.82 -6.14
CA THR A 180 -15.08 21.39 -6.31
C THR A 180 -14.09 20.48 -5.59
N TRP A 181 -12.79 20.78 -5.65
CA TRP A 181 -11.78 20.06 -4.89
C TRP A 181 -12.03 20.13 -3.38
N VAL A 182 -12.35 21.31 -2.86
CA VAL A 182 -12.73 21.47 -1.45
C VAL A 182 -13.96 20.65 -1.09
N ASP A 183 -15.01 20.68 -1.92
CA ASP A 183 -16.24 19.94 -1.66
C ASP A 183 -15.98 18.42 -1.60
N VAL A 184 -15.16 17.89 -2.52
CA VAL A 184 -14.76 16.47 -2.57
C VAL A 184 -13.89 16.08 -1.39
N ILE A 185 -12.86 16.86 -1.05
CA ILE A 185 -11.97 16.61 0.09
C ILE A 185 -12.75 16.68 1.40
N ALA A 186 -13.57 17.71 1.60
CA ALA A 186 -14.35 17.86 2.82
C ALA A 186 -15.35 16.71 3.01
N LEU A 187 -16.01 16.27 1.93
CA LEU A 187 -16.90 15.11 1.98
C LEU A 187 -16.15 13.82 2.34
N TYR A 188 -14.96 13.61 1.78
CA TYR A 188 -14.08 12.49 2.14
C TYR A 188 -13.70 12.53 3.63
N LEU A 189 -13.22 13.67 4.11
CA LEU A 189 -12.77 13.84 5.49
C LEU A 189 -13.88 13.61 6.52
N GLU A 190 -15.12 14.02 6.21
CA GLU A 190 -16.25 13.90 7.15
C GLU A 190 -16.90 12.51 7.11
N SER A 191 -16.99 11.92 5.92
CA SER A 191 -17.91 10.79 5.67
C SER A 191 -17.24 9.57 5.03
N GLY A 192 -15.95 9.65 4.73
CA GLY A 192 -15.12 8.56 4.19
C GLY A 192 -15.40 8.19 2.73
N LEU A 193 -14.60 7.25 2.22
CA LEU A 193 -14.62 6.78 0.83
C LEU A 193 -15.98 6.27 0.36
N ALA A 194 -16.67 5.48 1.20
CA ALA A 194 -17.98 4.92 0.84
C ALA A 194 -19.02 6.01 0.56
N SER A 195 -19.02 7.07 1.37
CA SER A 195 -19.91 8.21 1.14
C SER A 195 -19.53 8.97 -0.11
N LEU A 196 -18.24 9.13 -0.39
CA LEU A 196 -17.77 9.82 -1.59
C LEU A 196 -18.19 9.08 -2.86
N VAL A 197 -17.98 7.76 -2.92
CA VAL A 197 -18.44 6.90 -4.03
C VAL A 197 -19.95 7.00 -4.21
N ARG A 198 -20.72 6.94 -3.11
CA ARG A 198 -22.19 7.10 -3.16
C ARG A 198 -22.61 8.43 -3.76
N HIS A 199 -21.94 9.54 -3.39
CA HIS A 199 -22.26 10.87 -3.94
C HIS A 199 -21.88 11.00 -5.41
N ALA A 200 -20.75 10.41 -5.84
CA ALA A 200 -20.35 10.37 -7.24
C ALA A 200 -21.40 9.62 -8.09
N LYS A 201 -21.84 8.45 -7.61
CA LYS A 201 -22.89 7.64 -8.28
C LYS A 201 -24.22 8.37 -8.38
N ALA A 202 -24.56 9.14 -7.35
CA ALA A 202 -25.76 9.98 -7.32
C ALA A 202 -25.59 11.31 -8.08
N ARG A 203 -24.43 11.52 -8.74
CA ARG A 203 -24.08 12.75 -9.48
C ARG A 203 -24.15 14.02 -8.63
N LYS A 204 -23.93 13.90 -7.32
CA LYS A 204 -23.85 15.03 -6.38
C LYS A 204 -22.45 15.63 -6.30
N VAL A 205 -21.45 14.85 -6.70
CA VAL A 205 -20.07 15.31 -6.91
C VAL A 205 -19.57 14.75 -8.23
N ASP A 206 -18.60 15.43 -8.83
CA ASP A 206 -17.98 15.00 -10.09
C ASP A 206 -17.13 13.75 -9.84
N ALA A 207 -17.40 12.67 -10.56
CA ALA A 207 -16.73 11.39 -10.36
C ALA A 207 -15.25 11.44 -10.79
N ASP A 208 -14.89 12.30 -11.75
CA ASP A 208 -13.49 12.47 -12.16
C ASP A 208 -12.67 13.05 -11.00
N PHE A 209 -13.23 13.99 -10.23
CA PHE A 209 -12.58 14.56 -9.04
C PHE A 209 -12.43 13.53 -7.92
N VAL A 210 -13.39 12.60 -7.81
CA VAL A 210 -13.30 11.51 -6.85
C VAL A 210 -12.18 10.54 -7.22
N VAL A 211 -12.03 10.20 -8.50
CA VAL A 211 -10.91 9.37 -8.96
C VAL A 211 -9.58 10.09 -8.75
N SER A 212 -9.48 11.36 -9.14
CA SER A 212 -8.25 12.13 -8.92
C SER A 212 -7.91 12.29 -7.44
N LEU A 213 -8.91 12.37 -6.53
CA LEU A 213 -8.62 12.32 -5.11
C LEU A 213 -8.05 10.95 -4.70
N PHE A 214 -8.57 9.84 -5.24
CA PHE A 214 -8.05 8.51 -4.92
C PHE A 214 -6.59 8.34 -5.34
N GLU A 215 -6.19 8.87 -6.49
CA GLU A 215 -4.80 8.86 -6.98
C GLU A 215 -3.80 9.49 -5.99
N GLU A 216 -4.28 10.40 -5.14
CA GLU A 216 -3.46 11.19 -4.21
C GLU A 216 -3.43 10.61 -2.78
N LEU A 217 -4.25 9.59 -2.50
CA LEU A 217 -4.30 8.91 -1.21
C LEU A 217 -3.25 7.81 -1.13
N GLU A 218 -2.83 7.49 0.09
CA GLU A 218 -1.90 6.38 0.31
C GLU A 218 -2.49 5.05 -0.22
N PRO A 219 -1.65 4.19 -0.84
CA PRO A 219 -2.03 2.84 -1.24
C PRO A 219 -2.72 2.08 -0.11
N SER A 220 -3.95 1.62 -0.35
CA SER A 220 -4.78 0.94 0.66
C SER A 220 -5.85 0.07 0.01
N PRO A 221 -6.28 -1.03 0.66
CA PRO A 221 -7.33 -1.90 0.14
C PRO A 221 -8.69 -1.19 0.06
N GLU A 222 -8.95 -0.21 0.93
CA GLU A 222 -10.20 0.56 0.94
C GLU A 222 -10.32 1.44 -0.30
N VAL A 223 -9.25 2.15 -0.69
CA VAL A 223 -9.25 2.96 -1.91
C VAL A 223 -9.34 2.07 -3.15
N ALA A 224 -8.62 0.94 -3.19
CA ALA A 224 -8.75 -0.03 -4.27
C ALA A 224 -10.20 -0.55 -4.40
N ARG A 225 -10.89 -0.85 -3.30
CA ARG A 225 -12.31 -1.24 -3.34
C ARG A 225 -13.20 -0.12 -3.86
N ALA A 226 -12.98 1.11 -3.41
CA ALA A 226 -13.73 2.28 -3.88
C ALA A 226 -13.54 2.50 -5.39
N GLY A 227 -12.31 2.34 -5.88
CA GLY A 227 -11.98 2.37 -7.31
C GLY A 227 -12.71 1.30 -8.12
N VAL A 228 -12.70 0.04 -7.66
CA VAL A 228 -13.45 -1.06 -8.30
C VAL A 228 -14.95 -0.74 -8.36
N GLU A 229 -15.50 -0.26 -7.26
CA GLU A 229 -16.92 0.08 -7.16
C GLU A 229 -17.32 1.22 -8.11
N LEU A 230 -16.48 2.24 -8.24
CA LEU A 230 -16.71 3.36 -9.14
C LEU A 230 -16.53 2.96 -10.61
N ALA A 231 -15.52 2.15 -10.92
CA ALA A 231 -15.30 1.61 -12.26
C ALA A 231 -16.48 0.74 -12.72
N GLU A 232 -17.03 -0.13 -11.88
CA GLU A 232 -18.22 -0.92 -12.23
C GLU A 232 -19.45 -0.06 -12.52
N TRP A 233 -19.66 1.00 -11.74
CA TRP A 233 -20.74 1.94 -12.01
C TRP A 233 -20.52 2.71 -13.32
N ALA A 234 -19.31 3.22 -13.54
CA ALA A 234 -18.93 3.91 -14.77
C ALA A 234 -19.11 3.03 -16.00
N ARG A 235 -18.74 1.74 -15.90
CA ARG A 235 -18.91 0.73 -16.95
C ARG A 235 -20.39 0.52 -17.29
N LYS A 236 -21.26 0.38 -16.28
CA LYS A 236 -22.72 0.29 -16.49
C LYS A 236 -23.28 1.55 -17.15
N GLY A 237 -22.73 2.71 -16.82
CA GLY A 237 -23.03 3.99 -17.45
C GLY A 237 -22.34 4.23 -18.80
N LYS A 238 -21.56 3.26 -19.32
CA LYS A 238 -20.78 3.36 -20.57
C LYS A 238 -19.78 4.53 -20.60
N ASN A 239 -19.27 4.97 -19.45
CA ASN A 239 -18.23 6.00 -19.37
C ASN A 239 -16.84 5.35 -19.39
N ALA A 240 -16.32 5.07 -20.60
CA ALA A 240 -15.04 4.37 -20.77
C ALA A 240 -13.85 5.12 -20.17
N SER A 241 -13.82 6.46 -20.25
CA SER A 241 -12.73 7.26 -19.71
C SER A 241 -12.64 7.12 -18.19
N LEU A 242 -13.78 7.22 -17.49
CA LEU A 242 -13.82 7.07 -16.04
C LEU A 242 -13.50 5.63 -15.61
N VAL A 243 -13.89 4.62 -16.39
CA VAL A 243 -13.48 3.22 -16.14
C VAL A 243 -11.96 3.09 -16.22
N GLY A 244 -11.33 3.68 -17.24
CA GLY A 244 -9.88 3.67 -17.40
C GLY A 244 -9.16 4.31 -16.21
N SER A 245 -9.53 5.53 -15.83
CA SER A 245 -8.91 6.23 -14.69
C SER A 245 -9.13 5.48 -13.37
N ALA A 246 -10.35 4.98 -13.11
CA ALA A 246 -10.61 4.20 -11.91
C ALA A 246 -9.85 2.86 -11.88
N LEU A 247 -9.62 2.21 -13.03
CA LEU A 247 -8.78 1.02 -13.12
C LEU A 247 -7.31 1.33 -12.85
N ASP A 248 -6.82 2.50 -13.26
CA ASP A 248 -5.46 2.92 -12.96
C ASP A 248 -5.25 3.08 -11.45
N VAL A 249 -6.20 3.74 -10.76
CA VAL A 249 -6.24 3.80 -9.29
C VAL A 249 -6.21 2.40 -8.69
N VAL A 250 -7.08 1.50 -9.14
CA VAL A 250 -7.09 0.11 -8.61
C VAL A 250 -5.74 -0.57 -8.81
N GLY A 251 -5.15 -0.44 -9.99
CA GLY A 251 -3.83 -1.01 -10.30
C GLY A 251 -2.74 -0.47 -9.38
N THR A 252 -2.63 0.86 -9.29
CA THR A 252 -1.63 1.55 -8.46
C THR A 252 -1.76 1.16 -6.98
N HIS A 253 -2.97 1.21 -6.40
CA HIS A 253 -3.14 0.87 -4.98
C HIS A 253 -2.88 -0.61 -4.69
N LEU A 254 -3.10 -1.52 -5.64
CA LEU A 254 -2.80 -2.95 -5.49
C LEU A 254 -1.32 -3.28 -5.69
N ASP A 255 -0.61 -2.53 -6.51
CA ASP A 255 0.80 -2.77 -6.87
C ASP A 255 1.76 -2.09 -5.88
N ASP A 256 1.49 -0.83 -5.54
CA ASP A 256 2.32 -0.03 -4.62
C ASP A 256 1.99 -0.28 -3.15
N GLY A 257 0.87 -0.94 -2.87
CA GLY A 257 0.45 -1.26 -1.51
C GLY A 257 1.30 -2.35 -0.87
N ASP A 258 1.84 -2.09 0.33
CA ASP A 258 2.43 -3.14 1.19
C ASP A 258 1.31 -3.94 1.90
N PHE A 259 0.36 -4.44 1.11
CA PHE A 259 -0.75 -5.26 1.59
C PHE A 259 -1.09 -6.39 0.60
N ALA A 260 -1.55 -7.52 1.15
CA ALA A 260 -2.15 -8.58 0.35
C ALA A 260 -3.66 -8.31 0.21
N PRO A 261 -4.21 -8.14 -1.00
CA PRO A 261 -5.64 -7.94 -1.17
C PRO A 261 -6.40 -9.20 -0.74
N ASP A 262 -7.53 -9.02 -0.04
CA ASP A 262 -8.38 -10.15 0.33
C ASP A 262 -9.02 -10.82 -0.90
N ALA A 263 -9.52 -12.03 -0.72
CA ALA A 263 -10.09 -12.82 -1.81
C ALA A 263 -11.26 -12.10 -2.51
N LYS A 264 -12.02 -11.27 -1.79
CA LYS A 264 -13.17 -10.55 -2.33
C LYS A 264 -12.73 -9.41 -3.25
N LEU A 265 -11.77 -8.59 -2.82
CA LEU A 265 -11.18 -7.51 -3.60
C LEU A 265 -10.45 -8.08 -4.80
N ALA A 266 -9.59 -9.09 -4.60
CA ALA A 266 -8.84 -9.73 -5.68
C ALA A 266 -9.78 -10.28 -6.77
N LYS A 267 -10.84 -11.00 -6.37
CA LYS A 267 -11.84 -11.51 -7.31
C LYS A 267 -12.57 -10.38 -8.04
N ALA A 268 -12.98 -9.32 -7.34
CA ALA A 268 -13.72 -8.21 -7.93
C ALA A 268 -12.87 -7.43 -8.95
N ALA A 269 -11.66 -7.03 -8.55
CA ALA A 269 -10.72 -6.30 -9.41
C ALA A 269 -10.33 -7.12 -10.65
N ARG A 270 -10.00 -8.41 -10.47
CA ARG A 270 -9.71 -9.32 -11.59
C ARG A 270 -10.89 -9.45 -12.55
N SER A 271 -12.10 -9.67 -12.02
CA SER A 271 -13.30 -9.85 -12.85
C SER A 271 -13.62 -8.58 -13.66
N LEU A 272 -13.41 -7.41 -13.07
CA LEU A 272 -13.58 -6.12 -13.76
C LEU A 272 -12.57 -5.98 -14.91
N ALA A 273 -11.29 -6.25 -14.66
CA ALA A 273 -10.24 -6.15 -15.68
C ALA A 273 -10.45 -7.14 -16.83
N HIS A 274 -10.83 -8.39 -16.54
CA HIS A 274 -11.19 -9.39 -17.55
C HIS A 274 -12.33 -8.90 -18.45
N ARG A 275 -13.44 -8.44 -17.86
CA ARG A 275 -14.58 -7.89 -18.61
C ARG A 275 -14.18 -6.70 -19.49
N GLN A 276 -13.30 -5.83 -19.00
CA GLN A 276 -12.87 -4.68 -19.78
C GLN A 276 -12.06 -5.11 -21.00
N LEU A 277 -11.21 -6.13 -20.86
CA LEU A 277 -10.40 -6.69 -21.95
C LEU A 277 -11.22 -7.41 -23.03
N GLU A 278 -12.49 -7.77 -22.78
CA GLU A 278 -13.40 -8.29 -23.82
C GLU A 278 -13.74 -7.22 -24.88
N GLY A 279 -13.60 -5.94 -24.53
CA GLY A 279 -13.87 -4.81 -25.42
C GLY A 279 -12.71 -4.41 -26.33
N LYS A 280 -13.01 -3.54 -27.30
CA LYS A 280 -12.00 -2.79 -28.06
C LYS A 280 -11.49 -1.64 -27.19
N LEU A 281 -10.24 -1.74 -26.76
CA LEU A 281 -9.60 -0.77 -25.87
C LEU A 281 -8.43 -0.07 -26.56
N GLN A 282 -8.13 1.15 -26.11
CA GLN A 282 -6.87 1.81 -26.44
C GLN A 282 -5.71 1.13 -25.68
N PRO A 283 -4.46 1.22 -26.18
CA PRO A 283 -3.30 0.59 -25.53
C PRO A 283 -3.15 0.95 -24.04
N ILE A 284 -3.39 2.21 -23.66
CA ILE A 284 -3.35 2.65 -22.25
C ILE A 284 -4.37 1.91 -21.37
N ASP A 285 -5.58 1.66 -21.86
CA ASP A 285 -6.61 0.99 -21.08
C ASP A 285 -6.34 -0.52 -20.97
N VAL A 286 -5.72 -1.13 -21.99
CA VAL A 286 -5.19 -2.50 -21.90
C VAL A 286 -4.10 -2.56 -20.83
N PHE A 287 -3.16 -1.62 -20.83
CA PHE A 287 -2.09 -1.55 -19.82
C PHE A 287 -2.63 -1.39 -18.40
N ARG A 288 -3.63 -0.53 -18.19
CA ARG A 288 -4.32 -0.38 -16.89
C ARG A 288 -4.96 -1.69 -16.42
N CYS A 289 -5.62 -2.42 -17.32
CA CYS A 289 -6.12 -3.76 -17.00
C CYS A 289 -4.97 -4.71 -16.62
N TYR A 290 -3.85 -4.65 -17.33
CA TYR A 290 -2.68 -5.48 -17.05
C TYR A 290 -2.08 -5.19 -15.69
N LYS A 291 -1.95 -3.93 -15.27
CA LYS A 291 -1.50 -3.56 -13.91
C LYS A 291 -2.36 -4.27 -12.85
N VAL A 292 -3.68 -4.18 -12.96
CA VAL A 292 -4.61 -4.88 -12.05
C VAL A 292 -4.39 -6.39 -12.08
N LEU A 293 -4.27 -6.99 -13.26
CA LEU A 293 -4.06 -8.43 -13.39
C LEU A 293 -2.68 -8.90 -12.92
N GLY A 294 -1.64 -8.07 -13.01
CA GLY A 294 -0.34 -8.31 -12.41
C GLY A 294 -0.47 -8.60 -10.91
N ALA A 295 -1.18 -7.69 -10.22
CA ALA A 295 -1.39 -7.76 -8.78
C ALA A 295 -2.35 -8.89 -8.35
N VAL A 296 -3.48 -9.10 -9.04
CA VAL A 296 -4.55 -10.01 -8.58
C VAL A 296 -5.01 -11.11 -9.55
N GLY A 297 -4.46 -11.16 -10.76
CA GLY A 297 -4.75 -12.18 -11.77
C GLY A 297 -4.45 -13.64 -11.34
N ASP A 298 -4.93 -14.58 -12.13
CA ASP A 298 -4.65 -16.02 -11.97
C ASP A 298 -4.09 -16.63 -13.26
N ALA A 299 -4.08 -17.95 -13.37
CA ALA A 299 -3.63 -18.64 -14.59
C ALA A 299 -4.44 -18.20 -15.83
N ALA A 300 -5.75 -18.04 -15.70
CA ALA A 300 -6.60 -17.56 -16.80
C ALA A 300 -6.28 -16.10 -17.17
N SER A 301 -5.96 -15.25 -16.19
CA SER A 301 -5.42 -13.91 -16.47
C SER A 301 -4.11 -13.96 -17.25
N LEU A 302 -3.20 -14.87 -16.90
CA LEU A 302 -1.90 -14.99 -17.58
C LEU A 302 -2.08 -15.43 -19.03
N GLU A 303 -2.91 -16.45 -19.26
CA GLU A 303 -3.25 -16.92 -20.61
C GLU A 303 -3.87 -15.80 -21.44
N LEU A 304 -4.84 -15.07 -20.88
CA LEU A 304 -5.48 -13.93 -21.54
C LEU A 304 -4.48 -12.83 -21.90
N MET A 305 -3.57 -12.48 -20.99
CA MET A 305 -2.57 -11.43 -21.25
C MET A 305 -1.57 -11.86 -22.34
N LEU A 306 -1.20 -13.14 -22.39
CA LEU A 306 -0.27 -13.70 -23.39
C LEU A 306 -0.92 -13.92 -24.75
N SER A 307 -2.21 -14.17 -24.82
CA SER A 307 -2.93 -14.38 -26.08
C SER A 307 -3.20 -13.08 -26.85
N ARG A 308 -2.97 -11.92 -26.23
CA ARG A 308 -3.23 -10.62 -26.84
C ARG A 308 -1.99 -10.09 -27.57
N PRO A 309 -2.20 -9.28 -28.63
CA PRO A 309 -1.09 -8.59 -29.29
C PRO A 309 -0.30 -7.73 -28.29
N PRO A 310 1.02 -7.56 -28.50
CA PRO A 310 1.83 -6.62 -27.73
C PRO A 310 1.26 -5.20 -27.78
N LEU A 311 1.49 -4.42 -26.73
CA LEU A 311 1.10 -3.01 -26.72
C LEU A 311 1.86 -2.23 -27.79
N THR A 312 1.24 -1.18 -28.30
CA THR A 312 1.78 -0.33 -29.39
C THR A 312 2.01 1.11 -28.93
N ASN A 313 2.63 1.92 -29.80
CA ASN A 313 2.94 3.33 -29.57
C ASN A 313 3.80 3.55 -28.31
N GLU A 314 3.53 4.59 -27.54
CA GLU A 314 4.21 4.94 -26.28
C GLU A 314 4.11 3.87 -25.18
N TRP A 315 3.20 2.89 -25.34
CA TRP A 315 2.97 1.80 -24.37
C TRP A 315 3.71 0.50 -24.72
N LYS A 316 4.48 0.49 -25.81
CA LYS A 316 5.19 -0.72 -26.27
C LYS A 316 6.15 -1.25 -25.21
N GLY A 317 5.91 -2.49 -24.77
CA GLY A 317 6.76 -3.18 -23.81
C GLY A 317 6.39 -2.94 -22.35
N SER A 318 5.46 -2.02 -22.06
CA SER A 318 4.94 -1.79 -20.71
C SER A 318 4.19 -3.00 -20.16
N GLU A 319 3.71 -3.92 -21.01
CA GLU A 319 3.08 -5.17 -20.60
C GLU A 319 4.02 -6.14 -19.87
N LYS A 320 5.34 -5.98 -20.04
CA LYS A 320 6.34 -6.91 -19.50
C LYS A 320 6.36 -6.95 -17.99
N GLU A 321 6.22 -5.80 -17.34
CA GLU A 321 6.27 -5.70 -15.88
C GLU A 321 5.06 -6.38 -15.22
N PRO A 322 3.80 -6.07 -15.58
CA PRO A 322 2.66 -6.79 -15.02
C PRO A 322 2.66 -8.29 -15.32
N LEU A 323 3.11 -8.71 -16.53
CA LEU A 323 3.29 -10.12 -16.87
C LEU A 323 4.33 -10.81 -15.97
N ALA A 324 5.46 -10.15 -15.71
CA ALA A 324 6.50 -10.67 -14.84
C ALA A 324 6.02 -10.78 -13.39
N ALA A 325 5.28 -9.77 -12.90
CA ALA A 325 4.66 -9.79 -11.57
C ALA A 325 3.68 -10.96 -11.42
N LEU A 326 2.79 -11.17 -12.40
CA LEU A 326 1.84 -12.27 -12.42
C LEU A 326 2.53 -13.65 -12.45
N ARG A 327 3.51 -13.85 -13.34
CA ARG A 327 4.29 -15.10 -13.42
C ARG A 327 4.99 -15.41 -12.10
N LYS A 328 5.65 -14.42 -11.50
CA LYS A 328 6.33 -14.56 -10.20
C LYS A 328 5.35 -15.00 -9.10
N ARG A 329 4.16 -14.40 -9.05
CA ARG A 329 3.14 -14.76 -8.05
C ARG A 329 2.65 -16.20 -8.24
N LEU A 330 2.37 -16.60 -9.48
CA LEU A 330 1.93 -17.95 -9.83
C LEU A 330 3.04 -19.01 -9.72
N GLY A 331 4.31 -18.61 -9.58
CA GLY A 331 5.43 -19.55 -9.61
C GLY A 331 5.72 -20.12 -11.00
N ALA A 332 5.24 -19.46 -12.06
CA ALA A 332 5.52 -19.84 -13.44
C ALA A 332 6.96 -19.44 -13.80
N LYS A 333 7.72 -20.35 -14.43
CA LYS A 333 9.05 -20.04 -14.98
C LYS A 333 8.91 -19.03 -16.14
N ARG A 334 9.93 -18.19 -16.30
CA ARG A 334 9.98 -17.12 -17.32
C ARG A 334 9.93 -17.67 -18.73
#